data_AF-A0A940INY5-F1
#
_entry.id   AF-A0A940INY5-F1
#
_cell.length_a   1.000
_cell.length_b   1.000
_cell.length_c   1.000
_cell.angle_alpha   90.00
_cell.angle_beta   90.00
_cell.angle_gamma   90.00
#
_symmetry.space_group_name_H-M   'P 1'
#
loop_
_entity.id
_entity.type
_entity.pdbx_description
1 polymer ?
#
loop_
_entity_poly.entity_id
_entity_poly.type
_entity_poly.pdbx_seq_one_letter_code
_entity_poly.pdbx_strand_id
1 'polypeptide(L)'
;MSVQKSLSDLIIETIANGILRLSEDARRIQFTLIHRGHSVTGPLCLRSDWTDKLGRPGLMPVIMETVLTYGEDEIVLPLPSEDDMASAYDLLQERLAQEKMFSFDNEQGWLLTSFKSKPLRQSGKKLNKAK
;
A
#
# COMPACT_ATOMS: atom_id res chain seq x y z
N MET A 1 -14.69 20.41 8.98
CA MET A 1 -14.31 19.23 8.18
C MET A 1 -14.73 18.00 8.97
N SER A 2 -15.43 17.04 8.36
CA SER A 2 -15.89 15.84 9.07
C SER A 2 -14.70 14.93 9.38
N VAL A 3 -14.73 14.27 10.55
CA VAL A 3 -13.65 13.38 11.03
C VAL A 3 -13.37 12.22 10.05
N GLN A 4 -14.39 11.76 9.31
CA GLN A 4 -14.26 10.74 8.26
C GLN A 4 -13.42 11.21 7.06
N LYS A 5 -13.56 12.49 6.66
CA LYS A 5 -12.77 13.06 5.56
C LYS A 5 -11.29 13.14 5.95
N SER A 6 -11.01 13.52 7.19
CA SER A 6 -9.62 13.53 7.70
C SER A 6 -9.00 12.13 7.81
N LEU A 7 -9.79 11.09 8.09
CA LEU A 7 -9.26 9.72 8.20
C LEU A 7 -8.92 9.13 6.82
N SER A 8 -9.80 9.31 5.84
CA SER A 8 -9.56 8.84 4.47
C SER A 8 -8.34 9.52 3.86
N ASP A 9 -8.19 10.83 4.08
CA ASP A 9 -7.01 11.61 3.67
C ASP A 9 -5.73 11.06 4.33
N LEU A 10 -5.77 10.70 5.62
CA LEU A 10 -4.63 10.14 6.34
C LEU A 10 -4.22 8.75 5.82
N ILE A 11 -5.20 7.89 5.51
CA ILE A 11 -4.98 6.58 4.90
C ILE A 11 -4.31 6.75 3.53
N ILE A 12 -4.84 7.63 2.68
CA ILE A 12 -4.29 7.95 1.36
C ILE A 12 -2.85 8.47 1.48
N GLU A 13 -2.60 9.41 2.40
CA GLU A 13 -1.25 9.94 2.64
C GLU A 13 -0.27 8.84 3.08
N THR A 14 -0.74 7.93 3.93
CA THR A 14 0.05 6.79 4.41
C THR A 14 0.34 5.79 3.31
N ILE A 15 -0.61 5.51 2.43
CA ILE A 15 -0.40 4.62 1.27
C ILE A 15 0.59 5.24 0.28
N ALA A 16 0.44 6.54 -0.01
CA ALA A 16 1.33 7.26 -0.91
C ALA A 16 2.77 7.30 -0.41
N ASN A 17 2.96 7.66 0.87
CA ASN A 17 4.26 8.05 1.40
C ASN A 17 4.85 7.06 2.40
N GLY A 18 4.12 5.99 2.73
CA GLY A 18 4.53 5.01 3.71
C GLY A 18 5.74 4.21 3.28
N ILE A 19 6.55 3.83 4.29
CA ILE A 19 7.58 2.82 4.16
C ILE A 19 6.87 1.46 4.17
N LEU A 20 7.02 0.70 3.09
CA LEU A 20 6.44 -0.63 2.98
C LEU A 20 7.29 -1.65 3.74
N ARG A 21 6.63 -2.42 4.59
CA ARG A 21 7.15 -3.64 5.21
C ARG A 21 6.29 -4.82 4.79
N LEU A 22 6.95 -5.94 4.54
CA LEU A 22 6.29 -7.22 4.35
C LEU A 22 6.66 -8.11 5.54
N SER A 23 5.67 -8.81 6.06
CA SER A 23 5.86 -9.87 7.05
C SER A 23 5.10 -11.11 6.64
N GLU A 24 5.55 -12.26 7.10
CA GLU A 24 4.82 -13.52 6.95
C GLU A 24 4.16 -13.85 8.29
N ASP A 25 2.84 -14.03 8.27
CA ASP A 25 2.07 -14.54 9.41
C ASP A 25 1.20 -15.71 8.96
N ALA A 26 1.34 -16.87 9.60
CA ALA A 26 0.52 -18.06 9.35
C ALA A 26 0.35 -18.42 7.86
N ARG A 27 1.44 -18.34 7.07
CA ARG A 27 1.48 -18.56 5.59
C ARG A 27 0.76 -17.49 4.77
N ARG A 28 0.46 -16.33 5.35
CA ARG A 28 -0.06 -15.16 4.66
C ARG A 28 1.01 -14.10 4.64
N ILE A 29 1.07 -13.39 3.52
CA ILE A 29 1.94 -12.23 3.39
C ILE A 29 1.11 -11.03 3.83
N GLN A 30 1.63 -10.26 4.77
CA GLN A 30 1.02 -9.04 5.25
C GLN A 30 1.83 -7.85 4.75
N PHE A 31 1.14 -6.84 4.26
CA PHE A 31 1.75 -5.54 4.01
C PHE A 31 1.46 -4.62 5.19
N THR A 32 2.43 -3.76 5.49
CA THR A 32 2.29 -2.65 6.42
C THR A 32 2.95 -1.42 5.81
N LEU A 33 2.19 -0.35 5.66
CA LEU A 33 2.65 0.95 5.18
C LEU A 33 2.68 1.90 6.37
N ILE A 34 3.87 2.40 6.74
CA ILE A 34 4.05 3.24 7.93
C ILE A 34 4.44 4.67 7.52
N HIS A 35 3.68 5.65 7.97
CA HIS A 35 3.94 7.07 7.75
C HIS A 35 3.58 7.92 8.97
N ARG A 36 4.55 8.67 9.53
CA ARG A 36 4.34 9.66 10.60
C ARG A 36 3.50 9.14 11.79
N GLY A 37 3.78 7.93 12.25
CA GLY A 37 3.06 7.32 13.37
C GLY A 37 1.69 6.76 12.99
N HIS A 38 1.27 6.83 11.73
CA HIS A 38 0.10 6.11 11.22
C HIS A 38 0.55 4.89 10.41
N SER A 39 -0.20 3.79 10.48
CA SER A 39 0.03 2.60 9.68
C SER A 39 -1.25 2.08 9.03
N VAL A 40 -1.11 1.54 7.82
CA VAL A 40 -2.16 0.85 7.07
C VAL A 40 -1.68 -0.57 6.82
N THR A 41 -2.45 -1.55 7.27
CA THR A 41 -2.03 -2.95 7.31
C THR A 41 -3.12 -3.88 6.77
N GLY A 42 -2.69 -4.97 6.15
CA GLY A 42 -3.56 -6.09 5.84
C GLY A 42 -2.90 -7.14 4.95
N PRO A 43 -3.65 -8.18 4.55
CA PRO A 43 -3.09 -9.25 3.74
C PRO A 43 -2.80 -8.79 2.32
N LEU A 44 -1.73 -9.35 1.75
CA LEU A 44 -1.34 -9.22 0.36
C LEU A 44 -1.53 -10.58 -0.32
N CYS A 45 -2.69 -10.76 -0.95
CA CYS A 45 -3.07 -12.04 -1.54
C CYS A 45 -2.44 -12.21 -2.93
N LEU A 46 -1.83 -13.38 -3.16
CA LEU A 46 -1.31 -13.78 -4.47
C LEU A 46 -2.46 -14.36 -5.33
N ARG A 47 -2.55 -13.91 -6.58
CA ARG A 47 -3.61 -14.28 -7.53
C ARG A 47 -2.99 -14.81 -8.82
N SER A 48 -2.96 -16.13 -8.98
CA SER A 48 -2.43 -16.79 -10.19
C SER A 48 -3.32 -16.53 -11.42
N ASP A 49 -4.61 -16.27 -11.21
CA ASP A 49 -5.56 -15.88 -12.24
C ASP A 49 -5.35 -14.45 -12.76
N TRP A 50 -4.58 -13.64 -12.05
CA TRP A 50 -4.25 -12.24 -12.42
C TRP A 50 -2.80 -12.10 -12.90
N THR A 51 -2.27 -13.17 -13.47
CA THR A 51 -0.91 -13.18 -13.99
C THR A 51 -0.78 -12.24 -15.18
N ASP A 52 0.29 -11.43 -15.25
CA ASP A 52 0.51 -10.56 -16.41
C ASP A 52 1.18 -11.28 -17.59
N LYS A 53 1.42 -10.50 -18.66
CA LYS A 53 2.09 -10.94 -19.89
C LYS A 53 3.49 -11.51 -19.67
N LEU A 54 4.15 -11.21 -18.55
CA LEU A 54 5.49 -11.73 -18.20
C LEU A 54 5.42 -12.96 -17.28
N GLY A 55 4.22 -13.43 -16.93
CA GLY A 55 4.07 -14.55 -16.01
C GLY A 55 4.19 -14.16 -14.53
N ARG A 56 4.18 -12.87 -14.18
CA ARG A 56 4.22 -12.42 -12.77
C ARG A 56 2.86 -12.65 -12.11
N PRO A 57 2.79 -13.29 -10.93
CA PRO A 57 1.53 -13.44 -10.20
C PRO A 57 0.90 -12.08 -9.89
N GLY A 58 -0.44 -12.02 -9.90
CA GLY A 58 -1.16 -10.84 -9.48
C GLY A 58 -1.15 -10.67 -7.96
N LEU A 59 -1.37 -9.43 -7.52
CA LEU A 59 -1.46 -9.06 -6.10
C LEU A 59 -2.79 -8.38 -5.82
N MET A 60 -3.45 -8.82 -4.76
CA MET A 60 -4.68 -8.23 -4.26
C MET A 60 -4.48 -7.82 -2.80
N PRO A 61 -4.14 -6.55 -2.55
CA PRO A 61 -4.04 -6.04 -1.18
C PRO A 61 -5.44 -5.78 -0.60
N VAL A 62 -5.63 -6.11 0.67
CA VAL A 62 -6.87 -5.80 1.41
C VAL A 62 -6.50 -5.00 2.64
N ILE A 63 -7.13 -3.85 2.84
CA ILE A 63 -6.93 -3.05 4.06
C ILE A 63 -7.76 -3.69 5.16
N MET A 64 -7.12 -4.16 6.22
CA MET A 64 -7.78 -4.79 7.36
C MET A 64 -7.78 -3.87 8.57
N GLU A 65 -6.68 -3.13 8.76
CA GLU A 65 -6.48 -2.34 9.96
C GLU A 65 -5.73 -1.04 9.65
N THR A 66 -6.07 0.00 10.40
CA THR A 66 -5.36 1.27 10.43
C THR A 66 -5.05 1.63 11.87
N VAL A 67 -3.79 1.91 12.19
CA VAL A 67 -3.33 2.18 13.56
C VAL A 67 -2.68 3.55 13.61
N LEU A 68 -3.04 4.34 14.61
CA LEU A 68 -2.34 5.56 15.00
C LEU A 68 -1.52 5.29 16.26
N THR A 69 -0.21 5.47 16.17
CA THR A 69 0.73 5.37 17.27
C THR A 69 1.05 6.76 17.80
N TYR A 70 0.85 6.97 19.10
CA TYR A 70 1.20 8.21 19.80
C TYR A 70 2.00 7.88 21.07
N GLY A 71 3.31 8.08 21.02
CA GLY A 71 4.20 7.64 22.10
C GLY A 71 4.25 6.12 22.16
N GLU A 72 3.80 5.55 23.28
CA GLU A 72 3.70 4.09 23.50
C GLU A 72 2.28 3.56 23.23
N ASP A 73 1.31 4.44 22.97
CA ASP A 73 -0.08 4.06 22.75
C ASP A 73 -0.35 3.75 21.28
N GLU A 74 -1.12 2.70 21.03
CA GLU A 74 -1.64 2.33 19.71
C GLU A 74 -3.17 2.39 19.71
N ILE A 75 -3.72 3.13 18.75
CA ILE A 75 -5.16 3.32 18.58
C ILE A 75 -5.56 2.73 17.23
N VAL A 76 -6.35 1.65 17.26
CA VAL A 76 -6.98 1.09 16.05
C VAL A 76 -8.11 2.02 15.62
N LEU A 77 -8.01 2.54 14.41
CA LEU A 77 -8.99 3.44 13.81
C LEU A 77 -9.99 2.63 12.97
N PRO A 78 -11.29 2.97 13.02
CA PRO A 78 -12.31 2.30 12.21
C PRO A 78 -12.07 2.62 10.73
N LEU A 79 -12.25 1.64 9.86
CA LEU A 79 -12.16 1.88 8.42
C LEU A 79 -13.34 2.76 7.96
N PRO A 80 -13.09 3.76 7.08
CA PRO A 80 -14.16 4.50 6.40
C PRO A 80 -15.06 3.57 5.56
N SER A 81 -16.16 4.13 5.04
CA SER A 81 -17.05 3.39 4.14
C SER A 81 -16.33 2.95 2.86
N GLU A 82 -16.83 1.91 2.18
CA GLU A 82 -16.22 1.45 0.91
C GLU A 82 -16.14 2.56 -0.14
N ASP A 83 -17.18 3.39 -0.24
CA ASP A 83 -17.23 4.53 -1.17
C ASP A 83 -16.12 5.55 -0.86
N ASP A 84 -15.85 5.82 0.42
CA ASP A 84 -14.78 6.72 0.85
C ASP A 84 -13.38 6.12 0.66
N MET A 85 -13.28 4.80 0.54
CA MET A 85 -12.02 4.05 0.42
C MET A 85 -11.64 3.72 -1.02
N ALA A 86 -12.51 3.96 -2.01
CA ALA A 86 -12.24 3.63 -3.42
C ALA A 86 -10.91 4.21 -3.91
N SER A 87 -10.66 5.51 -3.67
CA SER A 87 -9.40 6.15 -4.05
C SER A 87 -8.19 5.62 -3.28
N ALA A 88 -8.36 5.19 -2.03
CA ALA A 88 -7.30 4.56 -1.25
C ALA A 88 -6.92 3.19 -1.84
N TYR A 89 -7.91 2.41 -2.28
CA TYR A 89 -7.69 1.12 -2.94
C TYR A 89 -7.02 1.26 -4.31
N ASP A 90 -7.46 2.21 -5.14
CA ASP A 90 -6.80 2.49 -6.43
C ASP A 90 -5.31 2.81 -6.23
N LEU A 91 -5.03 3.67 -5.25
CA LEU A 91 -3.67 4.07 -4.91
C LEU A 91 -2.85 2.91 -4.34
N LEU A 92 -3.46 2.08 -3.51
CA LEU A 92 -2.82 0.90 -2.92
C LEU A 92 -2.47 -0.13 -4.00
N GLN A 93 -3.38 -0.38 -4.94
CA GLN A 93 -3.13 -1.24 -6.09
C GLN A 93 -2.00 -0.70 -6.96
N GLU A 94 -1.96 0.61 -7.22
CA GLU A 94 -0.86 1.22 -7.96
C GLU A 94 0.46 1.07 -7.20
N ARG A 95 0.45 1.26 -5.87
CA ARG A 95 1.64 1.18 -5.03
C ARG A 95 2.20 -0.24 -4.92
N LEU A 96 1.31 -1.22 -4.82
CA LEU A 96 1.64 -2.64 -4.64
C LEU A 96 1.48 -3.44 -5.95
N ALA A 97 1.54 -2.75 -7.10
CA ALA A 97 1.48 -3.37 -8.41
C ALA A 97 2.59 -4.44 -8.57
N GLN A 98 2.26 -5.54 -9.23
CA GLN A 98 3.15 -6.70 -9.37
C GLN A 98 4.52 -6.37 -9.98
N GLU A 99 4.61 -5.41 -10.91
CA GLU A 99 5.88 -4.94 -11.46
C GLU A 99 6.77 -4.19 -10.46
N LYS A 100 6.17 -3.62 -9.42
CA LYS A 100 6.85 -2.92 -8.32
C LYS A 100 7.13 -3.83 -7.13
N MET A 101 6.58 -5.04 -7.11
CA MET A 101 6.69 -5.97 -5.98
C MET A 101 7.51 -7.21 -6.35
N PHE A 102 7.46 -7.68 -7.59
CA PHE A 102 8.20 -8.87 -8.01
C PHE A 102 9.56 -8.58 -8.63
N SER A 103 10.49 -9.49 -8.37
CA SER A 103 11.78 -9.60 -9.04
C SER A 103 11.97 -11.03 -9.52
N PHE A 104 12.53 -11.19 -10.73
CA PHE A 104 12.84 -12.51 -11.25
C PHE A 104 14.23 -12.93 -10.78
N ASP A 105 14.31 -14.16 -10.27
CA ASP A 105 15.54 -14.86 -9.95
C ASP A 105 15.62 -16.12 -10.82
N ASN A 106 16.80 -16.41 -11.37
CA ASN A 106 16.96 -17.51 -12.34
C ASN A 106 16.82 -18.90 -11.70
N GLU A 107 17.03 -19.03 -10.39
CA GLU A 107 16.96 -20.30 -9.67
C GLU A 107 15.59 -20.48 -8.98
N GLN A 108 15.04 -19.40 -8.42
CA GLN A 108 13.83 -19.42 -7.60
C GLN A 108 12.57 -18.90 -8.30
N GLY A 109 12.70 -18.32 -9.50
CA GLY A 109 11.59 -17.73 -10.23
C GLY A 109 11.17 -16.36 -9.69
N TRP A 110 9.87 -16.09 -9.61
CA TRP A 110 9.35 -14.80 -9.13
C TRP A 110 9.42 -14.69 -7.62
N LEU A 111 10.27 -13.78 -7.13
CA LEU A 111 10.41 -13.44 -5.73
C LEU A 111 9.59 -12.18 -5.39
N LEU A 112 8.81 -12.24 -4.31
CA LEU A 112 8.10 -11.08 -3.79
C LEU A 112 9.02 -10.24 -2.91
N THR A 113 9.05 -8.94 -3.14
CA THR A 113 10.03 -8.03 -2.53
C THR A 113 9.39 -6.67 -2.24
N SER A 114 9.85 -5.97 -1.20
CA SER A 114 9.40 -4.59 -0.91
C SER A 114 10.30 -3.51 -1.51
N PHE A 115 11.53 -3.84 -1.92
CA PHE A 115 12.57 -2.84 -2.25
C PHE A 115 12.27 -1.98 -3.48
N LYS A 116 11.48 -2.51 -4.44
CA LYS A 116 11.06 -1.78 -5.64
C LYS A 116 9.84 -0.89 -5.39
N SER A 117 9.09 -1.10 -4.30
CA SER A 117 7.89 -0.32 -3.96
C SER A 117 8.24 0.99 -3.26
N LYS A 118 8.55 2.01 -4.06
CA LYS A 118 8.92 3.35 -3.57
C LYS A 118 7.69 4.25 -3.37
N PRO A 119 7.77 5.24 -2.46
CA PRO A 119 6.81 6.32 -2.34
C PRO A 119 6.29 6.79 -3.69
N LEU A 120 4.98 6.85 -3.85
CA LEU A 120 4.37 7.45 -5.03
C LEU A 120 4.74 8.93 -4.98
N ARG A 121 5.73 9.33 -5.78
CA ARG A 121 6.19 10.73 -5.83
C ARG A 121 4.94 11.59 -5.96
N GLN A 122 4.73 12.53 -5.03
CA GLN A 122 3.76 13.59 -5.26
C GLN A 122 4.06 14.12 -6.66
N SER A 123 3.09 14.03 -7.57
CA SER A 123 3.17 14.73 -8.85
C SER A 123 3.27 16.20 -8.50
N GLY A 124 4.49 16.68 -8.30
CA GLY A 124 4.77 18.09 -8.18
C GLY A 124 4.20 18.69 -9.44
N LYS A 125 3.15 19.50 -9.29
CA LYS A 125 2.71 20.43 -10.31
C LYS A 125 3.97 20.99 -10.94
N LYS A 126 4.22 20.66 -12.21
CA LYS A 126 5.21 21.37 -13.02
C LYS A 126 4.78 22.83 -12.92
N LEU A 127 5.50 23.64 -12.13
CA LEU A 127 5.42 25.08 -12.25
C LEU A 127 5.80 25.35 -13.71
N ASN A 128 4.80 25.70 -14.51
CA ASN A 128 5.02 26.23 -15.84
C ASN A 128 5.94 27.44 -15.67
N LYS A 129 7.18 27.31 -16.14
CA LYS A 129 8.00 28.49 -16.44
C LYS A 129 7.26 29.23 -17.54
N ALA A 130 6.53 30.29 -17.17
CA ALA A 130 6.17 31.33 -18.12
C ALA A 130 7.48 32.02 -18.55
N LYS A 131 7.69 32.08 -19.86
CA LYS A 131 8.72 32.86 -20.52
C LYS A 131 8.50 34.36 -20.30
#